data_AF-V4VLG6-F1
#
_entry.id   AF-V4VLG6-F1
#
_cell.length_a   1.000
_cell.length_b   1.000
_cell.length_c   1.000
_cell.angle_alpha   90.00
_cell.angle_beta   90.00
_cell.angle_gamma   90.00
#
_symmetry.space_group_name_H-M   'P 1'
#
loop_
_entity.id
_entity.type
_entity.pdbx_description
1 polymer ?
#
loop_
_entity_poly.entity_id
_entity_poly.type
_entity_poly.pdbx_seq_one_letter_code
_entity_poly.pdbx_strand_id
1 'polypeptide(L)'
;MELKSNQASPVLTDPASLNKSKLGIHSRLPYSQPGASFSGKCIAIPRKKPGKLDDVRSNGWLDAMKSSSPPRKKLIKDFNADVGLDDFDIAYCSWMLKYPSALKYFEKIMSEAKKKKIAIFSDYDGTLSPIVDDPDRAIMSDGMRSAVRNVAKYFPTAIITGRSRDKVYELVGLTELYYAGSHGMDIMGPVDHTVSDDHPNSIKSTDQQGKEVNLFQPAREFLPMIDEVFRTLVENTKSVKGAKVENHKFCVSVHYRNVDEKSWPTIAQCVHDVLKDYPRLRLTHGRKVLEIRPVIDWNKGKAVEFLLESLGLSDSDDVLPIYIGDDRTDEDAFKVLRKGNRGYGILVSSVPKETKAFYSLRDPSEVQEFLLSLVRWKKLEKEFESATSSLFTKGAQATSGLEKER
;
A
#
# COMPACT_ATOMS: atom_id res chain seq x y z
N MET A 1 -45.99 -4.43 -51.51
CA MET A 1 -46.48 -5.77 -51.13
C MET A 1 -45.46 -6.78 -51.64
N GLU A 2 -44.93 -7.61 -50.73
CA GLU A 2 -44.47 -9.02 -50.92
C GLU A 2 -43.62 -9.38 -52.17
N LEU A 3 -42.44 -10.05 -52.10
CA LEU A 3 -42.10 -11.39 -51.57
C LEU A 3 -40.55 -11.55 -51.61
N LYS A 4 -39.87 -12.04 -50.56
CA LYS A 4 -39.49 -13.45 -50.21
C LYS A 4 -38.59 -14.21 -51.21
N SER A 5 -37.50 -14.78 -50.66
CA SER A 5 -37.08 -16.20 -50.80
C SER A 5 -35.98 -16.49 -49.74
N ASN A 6 -36.19 -17.36 -48.73
CA ASN A 6 -36.00 -18.83 -48.71
C ASN A 6 -34.51 -19.24 -48.85
N GLN A 7 -33.90 -20.20 -48.15
CA GLN A 7 -34.32 -21.39 -47.37
C GLN A 7 -33.06 -21.96 -46.64
N ALA A 8 -33.15 -22.41 -45.38
CA ALA A 8 -33.15 -23.82 -44.90
C ALA A 8 -31.77 -24.50 -44.59
N SER A 9 -31.46 -24.62 -43.29
CA SER A 9 -31.31 -25.85 -42.44
C SER A 9 -30.73 -27.19 -43.01
N PRO A 10 -30.35 -28.21 -42.18
CA PRO A 10 -29.75 -28.26 -40.82
C PRO A 10 -28.75 -29.46 -40.56
N VAL A 11 -28.35 -29.67 -39.27
CA VAL A 11 -28.22 -30.98 -38.55
C VAL A 11 -26.86 -31.77 -38.43
N LEU A 12 -26.45 -31.95 -37.14
CA LEU A 12 -25.90 -33.08 -36.34
C LEU A 12 -24.46 -33.68 -36.44
N THR A 13 -23.92 -33.86 -35.22
CA THR A 13 -23.17 -35.01 -34.59
C THR A 13 -21.64 -35.13 -34.61
N ASP A 14 -21.10 -35.30 -33.39
CA ASP A 14 -19.79 -35.84 -32.98
C ASP A 14 -19.59 -37.32 -33.39
N PRO A 15 -18.33 -37.81 -33.52
CA PRO A 15 -17.84 -38.81 -32.55
C PRO A 15 -16.31 -38.79 -32.25
N ALA A 16 -15.88 -39.74 -31.41
CA ALA A 16 -14.70 -39.76 -30.54
C ALA A 16 -13.39 -40.43 -31.04
N SER A 17 -12.28 -40.05 -30.36
CA SER A 17 -11.14 -40.85 -29.83
C SER A 17 -9.99 -41.42 -30.70
N LEU A 18 -8.83 -41.48 -30.01
CA LEU A 18 -7.59 -42.28 -30.18
C LEU A 18 -6.43 -41.70 -31.02
N ASN A 19 -5.31 -41.35 -30.36
CA ASN A 19 -4.11 -42.20 -30.42
C ASN A 19 -3.06 -41.91 -29.33
N LYS A 20 -2.33 -42.97 -28.96
CA LYS A 20 -1.23 -43.05 -27.97
C LYS A 20 0.11 -42.68 -28.60
N SER A 21 1.06 -42.19 -27.80
CA SER A 21 2.45 -42.66 -27.87
C SER A 21 3.16 -42.55 -26.50
N LYS A 22 3.61 -43.70 -26.03
CA LYS A 22 4.62 -43.88 -24.97
C LYS A 22 6.01 -43.77 -25.61
N LEU A 23 6.98 -43.19 -24.91
CA LEU A 23 8.37 -43.65 -24.93
C LEU A 23 9.12 -43.02 -23.75
N GLY A 24 9.46 -43.87 -22.77
CA GLY A 24 10.52 -43.61 -21.80
C GLY A 24 11.80 -44.28 -22.27
N ILE A 25 12.96 -43.69 -21.94
CA ILE A 25 14.25 -44.38 -21.99
C ILE A 25 15.01 -44.03 -20.70
N HIS A 26 15.36 -45.11 -19.99
CA HIS A 26 16.26 -45.17 -18.85
C HIS A 26 17.72 -45.01 -19.28
N SER A 27 18.57 -44.48 -18.39
CA SER A 27 19.99 -44.85 -18.35
C SER A 27 20.39 -45.22 -16.92
N ARG A 28 21.05 -46.38 -16.80
CA ARG A 28 21.53 -47.04 -15.58
C ARG A 28 23.06 -46.96 -15.51
N LEU A 29 23.59 -46.66 -14.31
CA LEU A 29 24.76 -47.28 -13.63
C LEU A 29 26.19 -46.99 -14.18
N PRO A 30 27.29 -47.08 -13.37
CA PRO A 30 27.48 -48.09 -12.31
C PRO A 30 28.16 -47.69 -10.98
N TYR A 31 28.08 -48.68 -10.09
CA TYR A 31 28.65 -48.87 -8.75
C TYR A 31 30.20 -48.88 -8.69
N SER A 32 30.77 -48.43 -7.57
CA SER A 32 32.00 -48.97 -6.97
C SER A 32 32.04 -48.71 -5.44
N GLN A 33 32.64 -49.67 -4.70
CA GLN A 33 32.91 -49.74 -3.23
C GLN A 33 34.27 -50.47 -3.07
N PRO A 34 34.93 -50.61 -1.89
CA PRO A 34 34.97 -49.82 -0.62
C PRO A 34 36.42 -49.60 -0.04
N GLY A 35 36.54 -48.86 1.08
CA GLY A 35 37.71 -48.75 1.98
C GLY A 35 38.21 -47.30 2.16
N ALA A 36 38.55 -46.74 3.32
CA ALA A 36 38.99 -47.27 4.62
C ALA A 36 38.60 -46.34 5.80
N SER A 37 38.64 -46.92 7.00
CA SER A 37 38.35 -46.38 8.33
C SER A 37 39.21 -45.18 8.78
N PHE A 38 38.65 -44.26 9.59
CA PHE A 38 39.29 -43.72 10.81
C PHE A 38 38.26 -43.11 11.79
N SER A 39 38.19 -43.75 12.97
CA SER A 39 37.99 -43.27 14.36
C SER A 39 37.33 -41.89 14.66
N GLY A 40 36.30 -41.90 15.52
CA GLY A 40 35.95 -40.72 16.33
C GLY A 40 34.59 -40.71 17.05
N LYS A 41 34.48 -41.45 18.18
CA LYS A 41 33.58 -41.25 19.35
C LYS A 41 32.07 -40.98 19.13
N CYS A 42 31.27 -42.00 19.48
CA CYS A 42 29.83 -41.87 19.74
C CYS A 42 29.56 -41.02 20.99
N ILE A 43 28.70 -40.00 20.85
CA ILE A 43 27.99 -39.36 21.98
C ILE A 43 26.52 -39.80 21.87
N ALA A 44 26.03 -40.51 22.88
CA ALA A 44 24.64 -40.90 22.98
C ALA A 44 23.76 -39.69 23.28
N ILE A 45 22.83 -39.36 22.39
CA ILE A 45 21.80 -38.33 22.62
C ILE A 45 20.64 -38.99 23.39
N PRO A 46 20.21 -38.45 24.55
CA PRO A 46 19.07 -38.99 25.27
C PRO A 46 17.77 -38.68 24.51
N ARG A 47 16.94 -39.71 24.31
CA ARG A 47 15.56 -39.59 23.84
C ARG A 47 14.75 -38.73 24.83
N LYS A 48 14.54 -37.44 24.50
CA LYS A 48 13.52 -36.62 25.14
C LYS A 48 12.14 -37.01 24.60
N LYS A 49 11.20 -37.24 25.51
CA LYS A 49 9.76 -37.42 25.24
C LYS A 49 9.25 -36.27 24.35
N PRO A 50 8.27 -36.50 23.45
CA PRO A 50 7.74 -35.43 22.62
C PRO A 50 7.02 -34.43 23.52
N GLY A 51 7.59 -33.24 23.66
CA GLY A 51 6.90 -32.08 24.21
C GLY A 51 5.78 -31.68 23.26
N LYS A 52 4.67 -31.20 23.82
CA LYS A 52 3.49 -30.67 23.11
C LYS A 52 3.91 -29.82 21.89
N LEU A 53 3.48 -30.25 20.71
CA LEU A 53 3.65 -29.52 19.44
C LEU A 53 3.00 -28.13 19.45
N ASP A 54 2.15 -27.83 20.43
CA ASP A 54 1.49 -26.52 20.58
C ASP A 54 2.40 -25.42 21.16
N ASP A 55 3.42 -25.75 21.98
CA ASP A 55 4.28 -24.73 22.60
C ASP A 55 5.26 -24.09 21.58
N VAL A 56 5.71 -24.87 20.59
CA VAL A 56 6.64 -24.39 19.55
C VAL A 56 5.94 -23.43 18.58
N ARG A 57 4.64 -23.63 18.31
CA ARG A 57 3.84 -22.74 17.47
C ARG A 57 3.46 -21.46 18.22
N SER A 58 3.19 -21.56 19.53
CA SER A 58 2.84 -20.44 20.42
C SER A 58 3.96 -19.39 20.53
N ASN A 59 5.23 -19.83 20.54
CA ASN A 59 6.38 -18.92 20.63
C ASN A 59 6.55 -18.05 19.36
N GLY A 60 6.35 -18.62 18.17
CA GLY A 60 6.59 -17.90 16.91
C GLY A 60 5.66 -16.69 16.69
N TRP A 61 4.43 -16.75 17.21
CA TRP A 61 3.43 -15.68 17.04
C TRP A 61 3.67 -14.54 18.02
N LEU A 62 4.04 -14.87 19.26
CA LEU A 62 4.45 -13.86 20.25
C LEU A 62 5.72 -13.13 19.83
N ASP A 63 6.67 -13.84 19.23
CA ASP A 63 7.88 -13.22 18.69
C ASP A 63 7.55 -12.30 17.50
N ALA A 64 6.57 -12.66 16.66
CA ALA A 64 6.06 -11.79 15.61
C ALA A 64 5.36 -10.54 16.16
N MET A 65 4.55 -10.66 17.23
CA MET A 65 3.91 -9.52 17.91
C MET A 65 4.92 -8.56 18.54
N LYS A 66 5.99 -9.10 19.13
CA LYS A 66 7.08 -8.30 19.72
C LYS A 66 7.93 -7.61 18.65
N SER A 67 8.31 -8.33 17.60
CA SER A 67 9.16 -7.80 16.52
C SER A 67 8.47 -6.78 15.63
N SER A 68 7.15 -6.92 15.40
CA SER A 68 6.31 -5.92 14.71
C SER A 68 6.08 -4.64 15.52
N SER A 69 6.48 -4.65 16.80
CA SER A 69 6.27 -3.56 17.74
C SER A 69 7.56 -3.19 18.49
N PRO A 70 8.67 -2.81 17.80
CA PRO A 70 9.90 -2.43 18.48
C PRO A 70 9.61 -1.32 19.49
N PRO A 71 10.18 -1.36 20.71
CA PRO A 71 9.99 -0.28 21.66
C PRO A 71 10.43 1.04 21.01
N ARG A 72 9.62 2.11 21.18
CA ARG A 72 10.18 3.46 21.17
C ARG A 72 11.34 3.38 22.17
N LYS A 73 12.59 3.46 21.72
CA LYS A 73 13.71 3.75 22.64
C LYS A 73 13.21 4.86 23.57
N LYS A 74 13.36 4.68 24.89
CA LYS A 74 13.14 5.70 25.91
C LYS A 74 13.66 7.04 25.37
N LEU A 75 12.77 7.87 24.84
CA LEU A 75 13.10 9.23 24.50
C LEU A 75 12.92 10.00 25.80
N ILE A 76 14.06 10.29 26.42
CA ILE A 76 14.26 11.32 27.46
C ILE A 76 13.78 10.92 28.87
N LYS A 77 14.50 9.99 29.50
CA LYS A 77 14.96 10.09 30.91
C LYS A 77 15.82 8.88 31.21
N ASP A 78 16.96 9.12 31.84
CA ASP A 78 18.05 8.18 32.17
C ASP A 78 19.16 8.10 31.10
N PHE A 79 19.82 9.23 30.82
CA PHE A 79 21.18 9.23 30.30
C PHE A 79 22.12 9.90 31.31
N ASN A 80 22.65 9.07 32.21
CA ASN A 80 24.03 9.19 32.63
C ASN A 80 24.82 8.11 31.87
N ALA A 81 25.16 8.39 30.61
CA ALA A 81 26.22 7.72 29.84
C ALA A 81 26.39 8.46 28.50
N ASP A 82 27.50 9.19 28.39
CA ASP A 82 27.89 10.07 27.28
C ASP A 82 28.37 9.31 26.02
N VAL A 83 27.62 8.27 25.61
CA VAL A 83 27.99 7.39 24.48
C VAL A 83 26.73 7.00 23.70
N GLY A 84 26.49 7.60 22.53
CA GLY A 84 25.48 7.07 21.60
C GLY A 84 24.74 8.03 20.65
N LEU A 85 25.06 9.32 20.62
CA LEU A 85 24.52 10.25 19.61
C LEU A 85 25.25 10.09 18.26
N ASP A 86 26.57 10.01 18.29
CA ASP A 86 27.42 9.94 17.09
C ASP A 86 27.13 8.71 16.21
N ASP A 87 26.97 7.51 16.78
CA ASP A 87 26.74 6.29 15.99
C ASP A 87 25.39 6.28 15.28
N PHE A 88 24.34 6.83 15.92
CA PHE A 88 23.01 6.91 15.29
C PHE A 88 23.02 7.92 14.14
N ASP A 89 23.63 9.08 14.35
CA ASP A 89 23.71 10.12 13.33
C ASP A 89 24.58 9.66 12.14
N ILE A 90 25.67 8.93 12.39
CA ILE A 90 26.49 8.30 11.33
C ILE A 90 25.68 7.27 10.55
N ALA A 91 24.95 6.40 11.22
CA ALA A 91 24.12 5.38 10.57
C ALA A 91 22.99 6.02 9.74
N TYR A 92 22.35 7.07 10.27
CA TYR A 92 21.32 7.83 9.55
C TYR A 92 21.90 8.57 8.33
N CYS A 93 23.07 9.20 8.46
CA CYS A 93 23.74 9.87 7.35
C CYS A 93 24.13 8.88 6.25
N SER A 94 24.68 7.72 6.61
CA SER A 94 25.02 6.65 5.67
C SER A 94 23.78 6.08 4.97
N TRP A 95 22.67 5.94 5.69
CA TRP A 95 21.38 5.56 5.14
C TRP A 95 20.84 6.61 4.15
N MET A 96 20.97 7.90 4.45
CA MET A 96 20.59 8.99 3.54
C MET A 96 21.44 9.07 2.27
N LEU A 97 22.66 8.50 2.25
CA LEU A 97 23.41 8.38 1.00
C LEU A 97 22.75 7.36 0.04
N LYS A 98 22.14 6.31 0.59
CA LYS A 98 21.41 5.28 -0.19
C LYS A 98 19.99 5.73 -0.54
N TYR A 99 19.33 6.47 0.36
CA TYR A 99 17.96 6.96 0.21
C TYR A 99 17.90 8.46 0.51
N PRO A 100 18.30 9.31 -0.45
CA PRO A 100 18.43 10.75 -0.22
C PRO A 100 17.11 11.45 0.07
N SER A 101 17.18 12.58 0.77
CA SER A 101 16.01 13.42 1.06
C SER A 101 15.34 13.89 -0.24
N ALA A 102 14.03 13.64 -0.36
CA ALA A 102 13.24 14.09 -1.50
C ALA A 102 13.13 15.63 -1.57
N LEU A 103 13.22 16.33 -0.43
CA LEU A 103 13.29 17.79 -0.37
C LEU A 103 14.61 18.30 -0.95
N LYS A 104 15.75 17.73 -0.52
CA LYS A 104 17.06 18.11 -1.04
C LYS A 104 17.20 17.80 -2.54
N TYR A 105 16.57 16.73 -2.99
CA TYR A 105 16.58 16.29 -4.39
C TYR A 105 15.36 16.77 -5.18
N PHE A 106 14.57 17.70 -4.64
CA PHE A 106 13.31 18.13 -5.23
C PHE A 106 13.50 18.64 -6.66
N GLU A 107 14.47 19.51 -6.91
CA GLU A 107 14.75 20.03 -8.25
C GLU A 107 15.08 18.93 -9.26
N LYS A 108 15.85 17.91 -8.83
CA LYS A 108 16.17 16.76 -9.67
C LYS A 108 14.92 15.95 -9.99
N ILE A 109 14.12 15.61 -8.98
CA ILE A 109 12.85 14.88 -9.15
C ILE A 109 11.96 15.62 -10.16
N MET A 110 11.82 16.94 -9.99
CA MET A 110 10.96 17.76 -10.84
C MET A 110 11.53 18.00 -12.23
N SER A 111 12.85 17.96 -12.41
CA SER A 111 13.46 18.02 -13.74
C SER A 111 13.07 16.82 -14.61
N GLU A 112 12.93 15.65 -14.00
CA GLU A 112 12.50 14.42 -14.67
C GLU A 112 10.97 14.35 -14.85
N ALA A 113 10.24 15.09 -14.02
CA ALA A 113 8.80 15.29 -14.15
C ALA A 113 8.43 16.29 -15.26
N LYS A 114 9.41 17.03 -15.80
CA LYS A 114 9.15 18.09 -16.80
C LYS A 114 8.52 17.46 -18.05
N LYS A 115 7.35 18.00 -18.46
CA LYS A 115 6.50 17.48 -19.54
C LYS A 115 5.81 16.13 -19.25
N LYS A 116 5.93 15.61 -18.03
CA LYS A 116 5.19 14.41 -17.61
C LYS A 116 3.93 14.79 -16.83
N LYS A 117 2.90 13.96 -16.95
CA LYS A 117 1.74 13.98 -16.05
C LYS A 117 2.17 13.38 -14.72
N ILE A 118 1.83 14.04 -13.62
CA ILE A 118 2.19 13.58 -12.27
C ILE A 118 0.92 13.10 -11.57
N ALA A 119 1.00 11.95 -10.91
CA ALA A 119 -0.03 11.44 -10.01
C ALA A 119 0.58 11.22 -8.61
N ILE A 120 -0.13 11.68 -7.58
CA ILE A 120 0.35 11.64 -6.19
C ILE A 120 -0.45 10.60 -5.41
N PHE A 121 0.26 9.69 -4.77
CA PHE A 121 -0.29 8.67 -3.90
C PHE A 121 0.34 8.83 -2.52
N SER A 122 -0.44 8.67 -1.46
CA SER A 122 0.09 8.79 -0.11
C SER A 122 -0.58 7.82 0.84
N ASP A 123 0.18 7.27 1.78
CA ASP A 123 -0.37 6.69 2.99
C ASP A 123 -0.91 7.79 3.92
N TYR A 124 -1.69 7.39 4.93
CA TYR A 124 -2.29 8.31 5.91
C TYR A 124 -1.51 8.33 7.23
N ASP A 125 -1.54 7.24 8.00
CA ASP A 125 -0.90 7.17 9.32
C ASP A 125 0.62 7.20 9.17
N GLY A 126 1.33 7.97 10.00
CA GLY A 126 2.79 8.12 9.91
C GLY A 126 3.30 8.92 8.71
N THR A 127 2.42 9.27 7.76
CA THR A 127 2.76 10.01 6.54
C THR A 127 2.06 11.37 6.51
N LEU A 128 0.74 11.40 6.41
CA LEU A 128 -0.06 12.64 6.41
C LEU A 128 -0.55 13.03 7.81
N SER A 129 -0.55 12.08 8.74
CA SER A 129 -0.88 12.27 10.15
C SER A 129 0.22 11.66 11.02
N PRO A 130 0.54 12.23 12.19
CA PRO A 130 1.45 11.59 13.14
C PRO A 130 0.89 10.23 13.63
N ILE A 131 1.81 9.34 14.00
CA ILE A 131 1.46 8.08 14.67
C ILE A 131 1.13 8.37 16.14
N VAL A 132 -0.10 8.06 16.53
CA VAL A 132 -0.65 8.27 17.88
C VAL A 132 -1.09 6.94 18.51
N ASP A 133 -1.36 6.97 19.82
CA ASP A 133 -1.79 5.78 20.58
C ASP A 133 -3.27 5.43 20.39
N ASP A 134 -4.10 6.45 20.21
CA ASP A 134 -5.51 6.28 19.86
C ASP A 134 -5.68 6.53 18.35
N PRO A 135 -5.99 5.49 17.55
CA PRO A 135 -6.19 5.64 16.12
C PRO A 135 -7.27 6.66 15.75
N ASP A 136 -8.26 6.90 16.61
CA ASP A 136 -9.31 7.90 16.38
C ASP A 136 -8.80 9.34 16.49
N ARG A 137 -7.60 9.53 17.06
CA ARG A 137 -6.94 10.83 17.23
C ARG A 137 -5.79 11.09 16.25
N ALA A 138 -5.61 10.22 15.25
CA ALA A 138 -4.66 10.41 14.17
C ALA A 138 -5.21 11.47 13.20
N ILE A 139 -5.24 12.73 13.64
CA ILE A 139 -5.84 13.84 12.91
C ILE A 139 -4.75 14.54 12.10
N MET A 140 -5.03 14.71 10.80
CA MET A 140 -4.25 15.55 9.90
C MET A 140 -4.33 17.03 10.34
N SER A 141 -3.19 17.72 10.39
CA SER A 141 -3.18 19.15 10.71
C SER A 141 -3.87 19.97 9.62
N ASP A 142 -4.41 21.15 9.95
CA ASP A 142 -5.02 22.04 8.95
C ASP A 142 -4.01 22.49 7.87
N GLY A 143 -2.73 22.62 8.24
CA GLY A 143 -1.64 22.89 7.32
C GLY A 143 -1.45 21.75 6.31
N MET A 144 -1.40 20.50 6.78
CA MET A 144 -1.31 19.33 5.91
C MET A 144 -2.55 19.17 5.04
N ARG A 145 -3.75 19.32 5.60
CA ARG A 145 -5.02 19.28 4.85
C ARG A 145 -5.03 20.30 3.72
N SER A 146 -4.56 21.51 4.00
CA SER A 146 -4.43 22.57 2.99
C SER A 146 -3.38 22.25 1.93
N ALA A 147 -2.26 21.62 2.31
CA ALA A 147 -1.24 21.15 1.36
C ALA A 147 -1.80 20.09 0.41
N VAL A 148 -2.46 19.05 0.94
CA VAL A 148 -3.09 17.97 0.16
C VAL A 148 -4.16 18.52 -0.78
N ARG A 149 -5.07 19.36 -0.28
CA ARG A 149 -6.08 20.05 -1.11
C ARG A 149 -5.43 20.82 -2.26
N ASN A 150 -4.35 21.55 -1.99
CA ASN A 150 -3.69 22.33 -3.03
C ASN A 150 -2.96 21.45 -4.05
N VAL A 151 -2.38 20.32 -3.64
CA VAL A 151 -1.80 19.32 -4.56
C VAL A 151 -2.89 18.74 -5.47
N ALA A 152 -4.04 18.37 -4.90
CA ALA A 152 -5.17 17.79 -5.64
C ALA A 152 -5.75 18.70 -6.73
N LYS A 153 -5.60 20.02 -6.61
CA LYS A 153 -5.98 20.98 -7.68
C LYS A 153 -5.13 20.86 -8.95
N TYR A 154 -3.93 20.30 -8.84
CA TYR A 154 -2.96 20.24 -9.94
C TYR A 154 -2.66 18.82 -10.40
N PHE A 155 -2.81 17.84 -9.51
CA PHE A 155 -2.41 16.46 -9.73
C PHE A 155 -3.50 15.51 -9.24
N PRO A 156 -3.85 14.45 -10.00
CA PRO A 156 -4.62 13.35 -9.45
C PRO A 156 -3.98 12.85 -8.16
N THR A 157 -4.76 12.86 -7.08
CA THR A 157 -4.25 12.58 -5.73
C THR A 157 -5.08 11.51 -5.05
N ALA A 158 -4.42 10.50 -4.50
CA ALA A 158 -5.07 9.39 -3.80
C ALA A 158 -4.46 9.13 -2.42
N ILE A 159 -5.31 8.82 -1.45
CA ILE A 159 -4.89 8.31 -0.13
C ILE A 159 -5.12 6.81 -0.09
N ILE A 160 -4.07 6.03 0.15
CA ILE A 160 -4.10 4.56 0.24
C ILE A 160 -3.72 4.11 1.65
N THR A 161 -4.69 3.63 2.42
CA THR A 161 -4.54 3.38 3.86
C THR A 161 -5.06 2.00 4.27
N GLY A 162 -4.60 1.50 5.42
CA GLY A 162 -5.17 0.32 6.07
C GLY A 162 -6.53 0.58 6.74
N ARG A 163 -6.84 1.84 7.06
CA ARG A 163 -8.14 2.25 7.63
C ARG A 163 -9.29 1.96 6.68
N SER A 164 -10.51 1.89 7.19
CA SER A 164 -11.69 1.95 6.31
C SER A 164 -11.70 3.26 5.55
N ARG A 165 -12.19 3.20 4.31
CA ARG A 165 -12.34 4.35 3.43
C ARG A 165 -13.16 5.47 4.09
N ASP A 166 -14.29 5.12 4.69
CA ASP A 166 -15.20 6.10 5.30
C ASP A 166 -14.53 6.81 6.50
N LYS A 167 -13.75 6.07 7.31
CA LYS A 167 -13.02 6.65 8.45
C LYS A 167 -11.92 7.61 8.02
N VAL A 168 -11.13 7.26 7.01
CA VAL A 168 -10.10 8.18 6.50
C VAL A 168 -10.72 9.38 5.80
N TYR A 169 -11.85 9.19 5.12
CA TYR A 169 -12.60 10.29 4.51
C TYR A 169 -13.07 11.29 5.57
N GLU A 170 -13.64 10.83 6.69
CA GLU A 170 -14.05 11.67 7.82
C GLU A 170 -12.88 12.48 8.42
N LEU A 171 -11.71 11.86 8.57
CA LEU A 171 -10.52 12.53 9.13
C LEU A 171 -9.95 13.59 8.18
N VAL A 172 -9.95 13.31 6.87
CA VAL A 172 -9.36 14.16 5.85
C VAL A 172 -10.32 15.28 5.43
N GLY A 173 -11.57 14.95 5.11
CA GLY A 173 -12.62 15.89 4.74
C GLY A 173 -12.40 16.61 3.40
N LEU A 174 -11.84 15.92 2.40
CA LEU A 174 -11.59 16.46 1.06
C LEU A 174 -12.33 15.63 0.02
N THR A 175 -13.16 16.25 -0.82
CA THR A 175 -14.01 15.57 -1.81
C THR A 175 -13.28 15.29 -3.13
N GLU A 176 -12.18 16.00 -3.37
CA GLU A 176 -11.42 15.99 -4.63
C GLU A 176 -10.38 14.85 -4.72
N LEU A 177 -10.28 13.99 -3.70
CA LEU A 177 -9.30 12.91 -3.64
C LEU A 177 -9.91 11.57 -4.02
N TYR A 178 -9.05 10.66 -4.48
CA TYR A 178 -9.34 9.23 -4.46
C TYR A 178 -9.04 8.68 -3.06
N TYR A 179 -9.92 7.81 -2.56
CA TYR A 179 -9.74 7.15 -1.28
C TYR A 179 -9.71 5.64 -1.46
N ALA A 180 -8.62 5.01 -1.06
CA ALA A 180 -8.39 3.58 -1.12
C ALA A 180 -8.21 3.04 0.32
N GLY A 181 -9.31 2.62 0.92
CA GLY A 181 -9.34 2.04 2.26
C GLY A 181 -9.02 0.55 2.26
N SER A 182 -8.84 -0.01 3.45
CA SER A 182 -8.65 -1.44 3.69
C SER A 182 -7.46 -2.00 2.89
N HIS A 183 -6.33 -1.30 2.90
CA HIS A 183 -5.14 -1.58 2.07
C HIS A 183 -5.43 -1.54 0.56
N GLY A 184 -6.37 -0.69 0.16
CA GLY A 184 -6.81 -0.52 -1.21
C GLY A 184 -7.84 -1.53 -1.70
N MET A 185 -8.50 -2.27 -0.80
CA MET A 185 -9.62 -3.16 -1.17
C MET A 185 -10.98 -2.44 -1.22
N ASP A 186 -11.05 -1.17 -0.81
CA ASP A 186 -12.25 -0.33 -0.96
C ASP A 186 -11.86 1.02 -1.55
N ILE A 187 -11.94 1.15 -2.87
CA ILE A 187 -11.51 2.34 -3.60
C ILE A 187 -12.72 3.15 -4.06
N MET A 188 -12.66 4.46 -3.89
CA MET A 188 -13.66 5.43 -4.37
C MET A 188 -12.95 6.60 -5.05
N GLY A 189 -13.46 7.00 -6.21
CA GLY A 189 -13.02 8.20 -6.91
C GLY A 189 -13.79 9.47 -6.53
N PRO A 190 -13.27 10.66 -6.88
CA PRO A 190 -13.96 11.92 -6.66
C PRO A 190 -15.24 12.00 -7.50
N VAL A 191 -16.25 12.66 -6.94
CA VAL A 191 -17.64 12.53 -7.39
C VAL A 191 -17.95 13.20 -8.75
N ASP A 192 -17.00 13.95 -9.32
CA ASP A 192 -17.13 14.60 -10.63
C ASP A 192 -16.41 13.86 -11.77
N HIS A 193 -15.67 12.80 -11.45
CA HIS A 193 -14.97 11.96 -12.43
C HIS A 193 -15.58 10.56 -12.44
N THR A 194 -16.83 10.45 -12.91
CA THR A 194 -17.42 9.15 -13.27
C THR A 194 -16.75 8.65 -14.55
N VAL A 195 -15.55 8.12 -14.44
CA VAL A 195 -14.98 7.31 -15.52
C VAL A 195 -15.78 6.01 -15.54
N SER A 196 -16.47 5.77 -16.66
CA SER A 196 -17.16 4.51 -16.94
C SER A 196 -16.12 3.42 -17.11
N ASP A 197 -15.74 2.79 -16.01
CA ASP A 197 -14.84 1.65 -16.02
C ASP A 197 -15.69 0.39 -15.84
N ASP A 198 -15.90 -0.37 -16.91
CA ASP A 198 -16.66 -1.65 -16.95
C ASP A 198 -15.87 -2.80 -16.26
N HIS A 199 -15.04 -2.48 -15.26
CA HIS A 199 -14.28 -3.48 -14.52
C HIS A 199 -15.26 -4.35 -13.70
N PRO A 200 -15.11 -5.69 -13.67
CA PRO A 200 -16.06 -6.61 -13.00
C PRO A 200 -16.21 -6.36 -11.48
N ASN A 201 -15.21 -5.74 -10.86
CA ASN A 201 -15.22 -5.35 -9.44
C ASN A 201 -15.66 -3.89 -9.20
N SER A 202 -16.00 -3.15 -10.25
CA SER A 202 -16.56 -1.79 -10.17
C SER A 202 -18.06 -1.86 -9.97
N ILE A 203 -18.56 -1.07 -9.01
CA ILE A 203 -19.99 -0.96 -8.71
C ILE A 203 -20.39 0.50 -8.61
N LYS A 204 -21.58 0.82 -9.09
CA LYS A 204 -22.23 2.10 -8.80
C LYS A 204 -22.86 2.02 -7.41
N SER A 205 -22.57 2.99 -6.56
CA SER A 205 -23.19 3.16 -5.25
C SER A 205 -23.66 4.61 -5.11
N THR A 206 -24.35 4.93 -4.02
CA THR A 206 -24.72 6.31 -3.68
C THR A 206 -23.96 6.71 -2.42
N ASP A 207 -23.37 7.91 -2.42
CA ASP A 207 -22.80 8.49 -1.21
C ASP A 207 -23.90 8.86 -0.19
N GLN A 208 -23.49 9.35 0.98
CA GLN A 208 -24.43 9.77 2.03
C GLN A 208 -25.34 10.93 1.61
N GLN A 209 -25.04 11.61 0.50
CA GLN A 209 -25.78 12.72 -0.07
C GLN A 209 -26.63 12.29 -1.28
N GLY A 210 -26.63 10.99 -1.64
CA GLY A 210 -27.40 10.43 -2.75
C GLY A 210 -26.76 10.60 -4.12
N LYS A 211 -25.49 11.04 -4.22
CA LYS A 211 -24.77 11.18 -5.50
C LYS A 211 -24.13 9.84 -5.90
N GLU A 212 -24.18 9.50 -7.19
CA GLU A 212 -23.56 8.27 -7.70
C GLU A 212 -22.03 8.32 -7.50
N VAL A 213 -21.50 7.26 -6.90
CA VAL A 213 -20.06 7.03 -6.73
C VAL A 213 -19.67 5.70 -7.36
N ASN A 214 -18.52 5.66 -8.03
CA ASN A 214 -17.92 4.43 -8.53
C ASN A 214 -17.01 3.85 -7.45
N LEU A 215 -17.35 2.64 -6.99
CA LEU A 215 -16.55 1.90 -6.02
C LEU A 215 -15.87 0.74 -6.71
N PHE A 216 -14.63 0.48 -6.33
CA PHE A 216 -13.91 -0.73 -6.73
C PHE A 216 -13.59 -1.57 -5.49
N GLN A 217 -14.07 -2.82 -5.49
CA GLN A 217 -14.02 -3.70 -4.33
C GLN A 217 -13.62 -5.14 -4.72
N PRO A 218 -12.31 -5.43 -4.87
CA PRO A 218 -11.83 -6.72 -5.37
C PRO A 218 -12.06 -7.88 -4.38
N ALA A 219 -12.37 -7.56 -3.12
CA ALA A 219 -12.61 -8.52 -2.04
C ALA A 219 -14.09 -8.62 -1.65
N ARG A 220 -15.04 -8.12 -2.46
CA ARG A 220 -16.46 -7.98 -2.09
C ARG A 220 -17.08 -9.27 -1.54
N GLU A 221 -16.75 -10.43 -2.12
CA GLU A 221 -17.27 -11.73 -1.68
C GLU A 221 -16.92 -12.07 -0.22
N PHE A 222 -15.91 -11.42 0.37
CA PHE A 222 -15.46 -11.67 1.74
C PHE A 222 -16.22 -10.86 2.80
N LEU A 223 -17.05 -9.88 2.42
CA LEU A 223 -17.74 -9.00 3.38
C LEU A 223 -18.51 -9.78 4.47
N PRO A 224 -19.36 -10.78 4.13
CA PRO A 224 -20.10 -11.52 5.16
C PRO A 224 -19.18 -12.26 6.14
N MET A 225 -18.07 -12.82 5.62
CA MET A 225 -17.08 -13.54 6.41
C MET A 225 -16.31 -12.60 7.34
N ILE A 226 -15.91 -11.42 6.85
CA ILE A 226 -15.23 -10.41 7.66
C ILE A 226 -16.13 -9.90 8.78
N ASP A 227 -17.41 -9.65 8.51
CA ASP A 227 -18.37 -9.21 9.51
C ASP A 227 -18.66 -10.28 10.58
N GLU A 228 -18.65 -11.56 10.20
CA GLU A 228 -18.74 -12.68 11.14
C GLU A 228 -17.52 -12.78 12.05
N VAL A 229 -16.31 -12.72 11.47
CA VAL A 229 -15.05 -12.75 12.22
C VAL A 229 -14.94 -11.54 13.15
N PHE A 230 -15.33 -10.35 12.70
CA PHE A 230 -15.37 -9.15 13.51
C PHE A 230 -16.25 -9.34 14.75
N ARG A 231 -17.51 -9.75 14.57
CA ARG A 231 -18.44 -9.98 15.69
C ARG A 231 -17.91 -11.03 16.68
N THR A 232 -17.33 -12.10 16.16
CA THR A 232 -16.73 -13.17 16.98
C THR A 232 -15.55 -12.65 17.80
N LEU A 233 -14.64 -11.89 17.19
CA LEU A 233 -13.48 -11.33 17.88
C LEU A 233 -13.88 -10.27 18.92
N VAL A 234 -14.90 -9.45 18.63
CA VAL A 234 -15.44 -8.49 19.61
C VAL A 234 -15.92 -9.22 20.86
N GLU A 235 -16.69 -10.31 20.71
CA GLU A 235 -17.18 -11.06 21.88
C GLU A 235 -16.03 -11.77 22.61
N ASN A 236 -15.13 -12.45 21.90
CA ASN A 236 -14.05 -13.22 22.51
C ASN A 236 -12.99 -12.36 23.22
N THR A 237 -12.82 -11.10 22.81
CA THR A 237 -11.84 -10.18 23.41
C THR A 237 -12.43 -9.24 24.46
N LYS A 238 -13.75 -9.27 24.67
CA LYS A 238 -14.50 -8.36 25.56
C LYS A 238 -13.99 -8.35 27.00
N SER A 239 -13.46 -9.46 27.50
CA SER A 239 -12.93 -9.58 28.87
C SER A 239 -11.49 -9.08 29.02
N VAL A 240 -10.77 -8.83 27.92
CA VAL A 240 -9.38 -8.39 27.94
C VAL A 240 -9.32 -6.86 27.98
N LYS A 241 -9.04 -6.32 29.16
CA LYS A 241 -8.94 -4.87 29.37
C LYS A 241 -7.90 -4.25 28.41
N GLY A 242 -8.34 -3.23 27.68
CA GLY A 242 -7.50 -2.46 26.74
C GLY A 242 -7.44 -3.04 25.32
N ALA A 243 -8.03 -4.20 25.07
CA ALA A 243 -8.18 -4.73 23.72
C ALA A 243 -9.27 -3.95 22.99
N LYS A 244 -9.05 -3.62 21.72
CA LYS A 244 -10.03 -2.96 20.85
C LYS A 244 -10.07 -3.70 19.53
N VAL A 245 -11.26 -4.09 19.08
CA VAL A 245 -11.47 -4.69 17.76
C VAL A 245 -12.14 -3.66 16.85
N GLU A 246 -11.58 -3.43 15.66
CA GLU A 246 -12.09 -2.48 14.68
C GLU A 246 -12.41 -3.20 13.36
N ASN A 247 -13.56 -2.85 12.78
CA ASN A 247 -13.95 -3.30 11.44
C ASN A 247 -13.53 -2.23 10.42
N HIS A 248 -12.61 -2.59 9.53
CA HIS A 248 -12.18 -1.76 8.41
C HIS A 248 -12.75 -2.27 7.08
N LYS A 249 -13.94 -2.89 7.09
CA LYS A 249 -14.69 -3.41 5.93
C LYS A 249 -14.10 -4.67 5.29
N PHE A 250 -12.87 -4.60 4.79
CA PHE A 250 -12.12 -5.77 4.27
C PHE A 250 -10.94 -6.17 5.16
N CYS A 251 -10.88 -5.63 6.37
CA CYS A 251 -9.83 -5.93 7.35
C CYS A 251 -10.43 -5.83 8.75
N VAL A 252 -10.09 -6.75 9.64
CA VAL A 252 -10.41 -6.65 11.07
C VAL A 252 -9.10 -6.43 11.84
N SER A 253 -9.05 -5.38 12.65
CA SER A 253 -7.89 -5.06 13.48
C SER A 253 -8.17 -5.37 14.94
N VAL A 254 -7.31 -6.16 15.57
CA VAL A 254 -7.30 -6.39 17.02
C VAL A 254 -6.10 -5.67 17.62
N HIS A 255 -6.38 -4.52 18.23
CA HIS A 255 -5.38 -3.68 18.88
C HIS A 255 -5.06 -4.21 20.26
N TYR A 256 -3.77 -4.41 20.53
CA TYR A 256 -3.26 -4.85 21.82
C TYR A 256 -2.31 -3.84 22.46
N ARG A 257 -2.31 -2.60 21.95
CA ARG A 257 -1.42 -1.54 22.43
C ARG A 257 -1.59 -1.21 23.91
N ASN A 258 -2.84 -1.16 24.35
CA ASN A 258 -3.24 -0.80 25.70
C ASN A 258 -3.53 -2.03 26.57
N VAL A 259 -3.20 -3.23 26.07
CA VAL A 259 -3.36 -4.50 26.78
C VAL A 259 -2.09 -4.78 27.57
N ASP A 260 -2.26 -5.23 28.82
CA ASP A 260 -1.15 -5.71 29.66
C ASP A 260 -0.37 -6.82 28.94
N GLU A 261 0.97 -6.72 28.91
CA GLU A 261 1.83 -7.66 28.17
C GLU A 261 1.60 -9.12 28.57
N LYS A 262 1.20 -9.40 29.81
CA LYS A 262 0.88 -10.76 30.28
C LYS A 262 -0.34 -11.36 29.57
N SER A 263 -1.20 -10.49 29.02
CA SER A 263 -2.42 -10.88 28.30
C SER A 263 -2.24 -10.93 26.77
N TRP A 264 -1.06 -10.57 26.24
CA TRP A 264 -0.78 -10.69 24.80
C TRP A 264 -0.90 -12.13 24.27
N PRO A 265 -0.42 -13.17 24.97
CA PRO A 265 -0.63 -14.56 24.54
C PRO A 265 -2.10 -14.92 24.40
N THR A 266 -2.95 -14.44 25.33
CA THR A 266 -4.39 -14.67 25.30
C THR A 266 -5.02 -14.06 24.05
N ILE A 267 -4.64 -12.83 23.68
CA ILE A 267 -5.11 -12.18 22.45
C ILE A 267 -4.64 -12.93 21.20
N ALA A 268 -3.36 -13.29 21.15
CA ALA A 268 -2.80 -14.03 20.02
C ALA A 268 -3.52 -15.37 19.81
N GLN A 269 -3.73 -16.11 20.90
CA GLN A 269 -4.41 -17.40 20.89
C GLN A 269 -5.87 -17.27 20.47
N CYS A 270 -6.59 -16.28 21.01
CA CYS A 270 -7.96 -15.96 20.63
C CYS A 270 -8.09 -15.70 19.12
N VAL A 271 -7.23 -14.85 18.55
CA VAL A 271 -7.25 -14.55 17.11
C VAL A 271 -6.89 -15.78 16.29
N HIS A 272 -5.89 -16.56 16.73
CA HIS A 272 -5.49 -17.78 16.06
C HIS A 272 -6.62 -18.82 16.01
N ASP A 273 -7.32 -19.03 17.14
CA ASP A 273 -8.39 -20.00 17.26
C ASP A 273 -9.57 -19.65 16.37
N VAL A 274 -9.97 -18.37 16.33
CA VAL A 274 -11.00 -17.91 15.38
C VAL A 274 -10.57 -18.21 13.95
N LEU A 275 -9.33 -17.90 13.56
CA LEU A 275 -8.87 -18.07 12.18
C LEU A 275 -8.74 -19.52 11.70
N LYS A 276 -8.76 -20.52 12.59
CA LYS A 276 -8.71 -21.95 12.20
C LYS A 276 -9.87 -22.32 11.27
N ASP A 277 -11.03 -21.71 11.48
CA ASP A 277 -12.24 -21.98 10.71
C ASP A 277 -12.33 -21.15 9.42
N TYR A 278 -11.40 -20.21 9.20
CA TYR A 278 -11.40 -19.29 8.05
C TYR A 278 -10.09 -19.35 7.24
N PRO A 279 -9.81 -20.46 6.52
CA PRO A 279 -8.56 -20.64 5.77
C PRO A 279 -8.37 -19.64 4.61
N ARG A 280 -9.43 -18.95 4.19
CA ARG A 280 -9.39 -17.90 3.16
C ARG A 280 -9.01 -16.52 3.75
N LEU A 281 -8.77 -16.43 5.05
CA LEU A 281 -8.26 -15.24 5.73
C LEU A 281 -6.82 -15.50 6.20
N ARG A 282 -6.05 -14.41 6.32
CA ARG A 282 -4.69 -14.44 6.87
C ARG A 282 -4.54 -13.43 7.99
N LEU A 283 -3.66 -13.77 8.92
CA LEU A 283 -3.19 -12.86 9.96
C LEU A 283 -1.93 -12.13 9.49
N THR A 284 -1.95 -10.81 9.58
CA THR A 284 -0.77 -9.95 9.45
C THR A 284 -0.53 -9.18 10.75
N HIS A 285 0.73 -8.80 10.97
CA HIS A 285 1.16 -8.12 12.19
C HIS A 285 1.58 -6.69 11.85
N GLY A 286 0.93 -5.71 12.49
CA GLY A 286 1.28 -4.30 12.46
C GLY A 286 1.83 -3.81 13.81
N ARG A 287 2.01 -2.50 13.96
CA ARG A 287 2.55 -1.91 15.21
C ARG A 287 1.52 -1.98 16.35
N LYS A 288 1.65 -3.00 17.20
CA LYS A 288 0.74 -3.33 18.32
C LYS A 288 -0.70 -3.62 17.88
N VAL A 289 -0.85 -4.21 16.70
CA VAL A 289 -2.14 -4.61 16.11
C VAL A 289 -2.00 -5.91 15.32
N LEU A 290 -3.01 -6.77 15.46
CA LEU A 290 -3.20 -8.00 14.68
C LEU A 290 -4.26 -7.72 13.62
N GLU A 291 -3.96 -7.94 12.35
CA GLU A 291 -4.85 -7.61 11.24
C GLU A 291 -5.26 -8.85 10.48
N ILE A 292 -6.58 -9.07 10.36
CA ILE A 292 -7.17 -10.18 9.65
C ILE A 292 -7.66 -9.70 8.31
N ARG A 293 -7.18 -10.31 7.22
CA ARG A 293 -7.48 -9.86 5.84
C ARG A 293 -7.78 -11.03 4.91
N PRO A 294 -8.56 -10.82 3.84
CA PRO A 294 -8.72 -11.79 2.76
C PRO A 294 -7.39 -12.25 2.14
N VAL A 295 -7.31 -13.54 1.81
CA VAL A 295 -6.22 -14.12 1.01
C VAL A 295 -6.57 -13.96 -0.46
N ILE A 296 -6.26 -12.78 -0.99
CA ILE A 296 -6.35 -12.44 -2.42
C ILE A 296 -5.03 -11.85 -2.90
N ASP A 297 -4.77 -11.88 -4.21
CA ASP A 297 -3.62 -11.20 -4.82
C ASP A 297 -3.88 -9.70 -4.94
N TRP A 298 -3.90 -9.03 -3.78
CA TRP A 298 -4.12 -7.59 -3.68
C TRP A 298 -3.26 -6.97 -2.56
N ASN A 299 -2.72 -5.79 -2.83
CA ASN A 299 -1.91 -5.00 -1.91
C ASN A 299 -1.93 -3.52 -2.34
N LYS A 300 -1.27 -2.63 -1.58
CA LYS A 300 -1.21 -1.19 -1.92
C LYS A 300 -0.56 -0.94 -3.29
N GLY A 301 0.39 -1.77 -3.71
CA GLY A 301 0.96 -1.70 -5.07
C GLY A 301 -0.07 -1.99 -6.16
N LYS A 302 -0.92 -3.02 -5.99
CA LYS A 302 -2.05 -3.29 -6.89
C LYS A 302 -3.07 -2.15 -6.91
N ALA A 303 -3.33 -1.52 -5.76
CA ALA A 303 -4.17 -0.34 -5.71
C ALA A 303 -3.57 0.84 -6.49
N VAL A 304 -2.24 1.05 -6.46
CA VAL A 304 -1.56 2.04 -7.30
C VAL A 304 -1.69 1.70 -8.78
N GLU A 305 -1.46 0.44 -9.18
CA GLU A 305 -1.63 0.01 -10.57
C GLU A 305 -3.05 0.28 -11.07
N PHE A 306 -4.06 -0.13 -10.30
CA PHE A 306 -5.47 0.10 -10.61
C PHE A 306 -5.80 1.60 -10.73
N LEU A 307 -5.36 2.42 -9.77
CA LEU A 307 -5.63 3.86 -9.82
C LEU A 307 -4.96 4.52 -11.03
N LEU A 308 -3.74 4.13 -11.38
CA LEU A 308 -3.08 4.61 -12.59
C LEU A 308 -3.86 4.21 -13.85
N GLU A 309 -4.37 2.98 -13.89
CA GLU A 309 -5.18 2.48 -14.99
C GLU A 309 -6.50 3.25 -15.13
N SER A 310 -7.27 3.38 -14.06
CA SER A 310 -8.55 4.12 -14.07
C SER A 310 -8.38 5.63 -14.32
N LEU A 311 -7.19 6.18 -14.11
CA LEU A 311 -6.84 7.56 -14.46
C LEU A 311 -6.38 7.71 -15.92
N GLY A 312 -6.23 6.61 -16.68
CA GLY A 312 -5.65 6.63 -18.03
C GLY A 312 -4.16 6.98 -18.02
N LEU A 313 -3.46 6.62 -16.95
CA LEU A 313 -2.04 6.90 -16.69
C LEU A 313 -1.20 5.60 -16.58
N SER A 314 -1.71 4.50 -17.11
CA SER A 314 -1.11 3.16 -17.00
C SER A 314 0.13 3.00 -17.89
N ASP A 315 0.05 3.41 -19.16
CA ASP A 315 1.02 3.06 -20.21
C ASP A 315 1.58 4.28 -20.93
N SER A 316 2.50 5.00 -20.28
CA SER A 316 3.25 6.04 -20.96
C SER A 316 4.57 6.40 -20.28
N ASP A 317 5.59 6.64 -21.11
CA ASP A 317 6.84 7.28 -20.67
C ASP A 317 6.63 8.73 -20.19
N ASP A 318 5.42 9.27 -20.41
CA ASP A 318 4.99 10.62 -20.05
C ASP A 318 4.31 10.73 -18.68
N VAL A 319 4.27 9.66 -17.86
CA VAL A 319 3.73 9.72 -16.49
C VAL A 319 4.84 9.59 -15.45
N LEU A 320 4.72 10.33 -14.36
CA LEU A 320 5.54 10.19 -13.15
C LEU A 320 4.64 10.03 -11.91
N PRO A 321 4.33 8.80 -11.49
CA PRO A 321 3.69 8.53 -10.21
C PRO A 321 4.67 8.79 -9.07
N ILE A 322 4.20 9.43 -8.00
CA ILE A 322 4.94 9.57 -6.75
C ILE A 322 4.10 8.94 -5.63
N TYR A 323 4.68 8.01 -4.87
CA TYR A 323 4.05 7.42 -3.69
C TYR A 323 4.83 7.78 -2.43
N ILE A 324 4.14 8.24 -1.39
CA ILE A 324 4.71 8.61 -0.08
C ILE A 324 4.13 7.69 1.01
N GLY A 325 4.97 7.04 1.82
CA GLY A 325 4.51 6.12 2.87
C GLY A 325 5.56 5.83 3.96
N ASP A 326 5.16 5.35 5.14
CA ASP A 326 6.06 5.15 6.31
C ASP A 326 6.31 3.67 6.67
N ASP A 327 5.46 2.77 6.16
CA ASP A 327 5.28 1.44 6.73
C ASP A 327 5.66 0.30 5.77
N ARG A 328 5.56 -0.93 6.28
CA ARG A 328 5.94 -2.13 5.51
C ARG A 328 4.97 -2.38 4.35
N THR A 329 3.71 -1.97 4.44
CA THR A 329 2.72 -2.19 3.39
C THR A 329 2.94 -1.25 2.20
N ASP A 330 3.54 -0.08 2.44
CA ASP A 330 3.92 0.87 1.39
C ASP A 330 5.06 0.36 0.50
N GLU A 331 5.87 -0.59 0.98
CA GLU A 331 6.91 -1.25 0.19
C GLU A 331 6.35 -1.93 -1.06
N ASP A 332 5.10 -2.38 -1.04
CA ASP A 332 4.46 -2.96 -2.22
C ASP A 332 4.20 -1.91 -3.30
N ALA A 333 3.83 -0.68 -2.91
CA ALA A 333 3.73 0.45 -3.84
C ALA A 333 5.11 0.88 -4.35
N PHE A 334 6.11 0.95 -3.47
CA PHE A 334 7.48 1.30 -3.88
C PHE A 334 8.06 0.30 -4.88
N LYS A 335 7.81 -1.01 -4.70
CA LYS A 335 8.23 -2.05 -5.65
C LYS A 335 7.63 -1.85 -7.03
N VAL A 336 6.34 -1.55 -7.11
CA VAL A 336 5.64 -1.27 -8.38
C VAL A 336 6.25 -0.07 -9.08
N LEU A 337 6.50 1.02 -8.36
CA LEU A 337 7.08 2.24 -8.94
C LEU A 337 8.54 2.08 -9.35
N ARG A 338 9.33 1.33 -8.58
CA ARG A 338 10.73 1.03 -8.89
C ARG A 338 10.86 0.10 -10.09
N LYS A 339 9.94 -0.83 -10.29
CA LYS A 339 9.96 -1.75 -11.43
C LYS A 339 9.89 -0.95 -12.73
N GLY A 340 10.89 -1.11 -13.59
CA GLY A 340 10.96 -0.40 -14.87
C GLY A 340 11.15 1.11 -14.74
N ASN A 341 11.55 1.63 -13.57
CA ASN A 341 11.69 3.07 -13.30
C ASN A 341 10.42 3.87 -13.61
N ARG A 342 9.25 3.29 -13.31
CA ARG A 342 7.94 3.86 -13.62
C ARG A 342 7.63 5.12 -12.80
N GLY A 343 8.16 5.23 -11.58
CA GLY A 343 7.89 6.36 -10.69
C GLY A 343 8.75 6.38 -9.43
N TYR A 344 8.43 7.31 -8.52
CA TYR A 344 9.19 7.52 -7.30
C TYR A 344 8.44 7.14 -6.03
N GLY A 345 8.95 6.12 -5.33
CA GLY A 345 8.61 5.88 -3.94
C GLY A 345 9.43 6.76 -3.00
N ILE A 346 8.78 7.34 -1.99
CA ILE A 346 9.38 8.17 -0.94
C ILE A 346 9.01 7.57 0.42
N LEU A 347 10.02 7.09 1.16
CA LEU A 347 9.82 6.54 2.50
C LEU A 347 9.84 7.65 3.56
N VAL A 348 8.84 7.69 4.43
CA VAL A 348 8.80 8.54 5.61
C VAL A 348 9.39 7.80 6.80
N SER A 349 10.57 8.23 7.27
CA SER A 349 11.21 7.59 8.42
C SER A 349 12.29 8.47 9.05
N SER A 350 12.19 8.64 10.38
CA SER A 350 13.24 9.29 11.18
C SER A 350 14.35 8.32 11.61
N VAL A 351 14.25 7.05 11.20
CA VAL A 351 15.21 5.98 11.51
C VAL A 351 15.58 5.21 10.25
N PRO A 352 16.81 4.68 10.13
CA PRO A 352 17.20 3.87 8.99
C PRO A 352 16.32 2.63 8.83
N LYS A 353 15.85 2.38 7.61
CA LYS A 353 15.08 1.19 7.23
C LYS A 353 15.49 0.70 5.84
N GLU A 354 15.55 -0.61 5.64
CA GLU A 354 15.64 -1.13 4.27
C GLU A 354 14.33 -0.86 3.53
N THR A 355 14.44 -0.40 2.28
CA THR A 355 13.28 0.04 1.51
C THR A 355 13.52 -0.08 0.01
N LYS A 356 12.44 -0.18 -0.75
CA LYS A 356 12.41 -0.03 -2.21
C LYS A 356 12.10 1.40 -2.64
N ALA A 357 11.86 2.34 -1.73
CA ALA A 357 11.76 3.77 -2.07
C ALA A 357 13.07 4.29 -2.70
N PHE A 358 12.98 5.29 -3.58
CA PHE A 358 14.16 5.98 -4.13
C PHE A 358 14.65 7.09 -3.22
N TYR A 359 13.72 7.74 -2.52
CA TYR A 359 13.98 8.88 -1.67
C TYR A 359 13.40 8.66 -0.28
N SER A 360 13.78 9.55 0.64
CA SER A 360 13.25 9.59 1.99
C SER A 360 12.74 10.98 2.36
N LEU A 361 11.85 11.02 3.34
CA LEU A 361 11.47 12.20 4.13
C LEU A 361 11.52 11.79 5.60
N ARG A 362 11.87 12.70 6.49
CA ARG A 362 12.10 12.37 7.90
C ARG A 362 10.80 12.04 8.65
N ASP A 363 9.76 12.84 8.43
CA ASP A 363 8.51 12.79 9.21
C ASP A 363 7.38 13.54 8.47
N PRO A 364 6.13 13.55 9.01
CA PRO A 364 5.01 14.24 8.37
C PRO A 364 5.21 15.73 8.09
N SER A 365 6.11 16.43 8.80
CA SER A 365 6.38 17.84 8.52
C SER A 365 7.14 18.02 7.21
N GLU A 366 8.13 17.17 6.93
CA GLU A 366 8.84 17.16 5.65
C GLU A 366 7.93 16.70 4.49
N VAL A 367 6.96 15.81 4.76
CA VAL A 367 5.89 15.48 3.79
C VAL A 367 5.10 16.72 3.43
N GLN A 368 4.67 17.50 4.42
CA GLN A 368 3.93 18.75 4.17
C GLN A 368 4.75 19.72 3.31
N GLU A 369 6.03 19.90 3.64
CA GLU A 369 6.93 20.78 2.89
C GLU A 369 7.14 20.31 1.44
N PHE A 370 7.24 18.99 1.23
CA PHE A 370 7.37 18.41 -0.10
C PHE A 370 6.12 18.67 -0.96
N LEU A 371 4.93 18.45 -0.39
CA LEU A 371 3.66 18.75 -1.05
C LEU A 371 3.51 20.25 -1.38
N LEU A 372 3.90 21.13 -0.45
CA LEU A 372 3.90 22.58 -0.71
C LEU A 372 4.90 22.97 -1.81
N SER A 373 6.06 22.30 -1.88
CA SER A 373 7.03 22.50 -2.94
C SER A 373 6.49 22.09 -4.30
N LEU A 374 5.76 20.97 -4.40
CA LEU A 374 5.06 20.56 -5.63
C LEU A 374 4.07 21.62 -6.11
N VAL A 375 3.28 22.18 -5.19
CA VAL A 375 2.32 23.25 -5.51
C VAL A 375 3.03 24.50 -6.01
N ARG A 376 4.10 24.94 -5.34
CA ARG A 376 4.89 26.11 -5.77
C ARG A 376 5.49 25.89 -7.15
N TRP A 377 6.09 24.74 -7.38
CA TRP A 377 6.68 24.38 -8.67
C TRP A 377 5.64 24.45 -9.80
N LYS A 378 4.45 23.87 -9.60
CA LYS A 378 3.42 23.87 -10.66
C LYS A 378 2.85 25.26 -10.94
N LYS A 379 2.74 26.13 -9.93
CA LYS A 379 2.33 27.53 -10.12
C LYS A 379 3.34 28.28 -10.98
N LEU A 380 4.63 28.16 -10.67
CA LEU A 380 5.69 28.80 -11.44
C LEU A 380 5.73 28.30 -12.90
N GLU A 381 5.52 26.99 -13.12
CA GLU A 381 5.43 26.42 -14.47
C GLU A 381 4.29 27.06 -15.27
N LYS A 382 3.08 27.16 -14.68
CA LYS A 382 1.92 27.80 -15.33
C LYS A 382 2.13 29.30 -15.60
N GLU A 383 2.75 30.02 -14.69
CA GLU A 383 3.07 31.44 -14.87
C GLU A 383 4.04 31.64 -16.04
N PHE A 384 5.06 30.78 -16.15
CA PHE A 384 6.02 30.82 -17.25
C PHE A 384 5.37 30.46 -18.60
N GLU A 385 4.50 29.45 -18.64
CA GLU A 385 3.70 29.10 -19.83
C GLU A 385 2.78 30.25 -20.27
N SER A 386 2.12 30.92 -19.32
CA SER A 386 1.27 32.08 -19.60
C SER A 386 2.07 33.27 -20.13
N ALA A 387 3.24 33.55 -19.56
CA ALA A 387 4.09 34.67 -19.96
C ALA A 387 4.68 34.47 -21.37
N THR A 388 5.13 33.24 -21.67
CA THR A 388 5.66 32.88 -23.00
C THR A 388 4.56 32.95 -24.06
N SER A 389 3.36 32.41 -23.79
CA SER A 389 2.21 32.51 -24.71
C SER A 389 1.81 33.97 -25.02
N SER A 390 1.83 34.84 -24.01
CA SER A 390 1.56 36.29 -24.16
C SER A 390 2.59 37.00 -25.05
N LEU A 391 3.88 36.67 -24.91
CA LEU A 391 4.96 37.24 -25.74
C LEU A 391 4.83 36.80 -27.21
N PHE A 392 4.51 35.53 -27.47
CA PHE A 392 4.25 35.04 -28.84
C PHE A 392 3.03 35.70 -29.48
N THR A 393 1.95 35.91 -28.72
CA THR A 393 0.72 36.56 -29.21
C THR A 393 0.96 38.03 -29.56
N LYS A 394 1.72 38.76 -28.73
CA LYS A 394 2.11 40.16 -29.02
C LYS A 394 3.06 40.26 -30.21
N GLY A 395 3.99 39.31 -30.37
CA GLY A 395 4.89 39.24 -31.53
C GLY A 395 4.14 39.03 -32.85
N ALA A 396 3.16 38.11 -32.87
CA ALA A 396 2.35 37.83 -34.06
C ALA A 396 1.43 39.01 -34.46
N GLN A 397 0.91 39.77 -33.50
CA GLN A 397 0.14 40.99 -33.77
C GLN A 397 1.03 42.09 -34.36
N ALA A 398 2.25 42.26 -33.86
CA ALA A 398 3.20 43.23 -34.39
C ALA A 398 3.64 42.92 -35.84
N THR A 399 3.81 41.65 -36.20
CA THR A 399 4.15 41.26 -37.58
C THR A 399 2.96 41.41 -38.54
N SER A 400 1.72 41.19 -38.07
CA SER A 400 0.51 41.39 -38.89
C SER A 400 0.15 42.86 -39.13
N GLY A 401 0.62 43.77 -38.26
CA GLY A 401 0.46 45.22 -38.43
C GLY A 401 1.39 45.79 -39.52
N LEU A 402 2.60 45.24 -39.65
CA LEU A 402 3.59 45.67 -40.64
C LEU A 402 3.27 45.20 -42.08
N GLU A 403 2.47 44.16 -42.25
CA GLU A 403 2.01 43.71 -43.59
C GLU A 403 0.78 44.47 -44.12
N LYS A 404 0.12 45.30 -43.28
CA LYS A 404 -1.00 46.17 -43.72
C LYS A 404 -0.57 47.59 -44.09
N GLU A 405 0.70 47.93 -43.94
CA GLU A 405 1.29 49.23 -44.31
C GLU A 405 2.17 49.19 -45.57
N ARG A 406 2.07 48.12 -46.38
CA ARG A 406 2.75 48.03 -47.69
C ARG A 406 1.79 48.08 -48.87
#